data_AF-A0A7C2WTT6-F1
#
_entry.id   AF-A0A7C2WTT6-F1
#
_cell.length_a   1.000
_cell.length_b   1.000
_cell.length_c   1.000
_cell.angle_alpha   90.00
_cell.angle_beta   90.00
_cell.angle_gamma   90.00
#
_symmetry.space_group_name_H-M   'P 1'
#
loop_
_entity.id
_entity.type
_entity.pdbx_description
1 polymer ?
#
loop_
_entity_poly.entity_id
_entity_poly.type
_entity_poly.pdbx_seq_one_letter_code
_entity_poly.pdbx_strand_id
1 'polypeptide(L)' 'ERGITYPLLSDWSREVIAAYDVKLDELAGYRDVPDRAIIIVDRDGIIVHRDRVPQPRELPDVDAAVRRLRELAGRA' A
#
# COMPACT_ATOMS: atom_id res chain seq x y z
N GLU A 1 7.20 14.97 15.96
CA GLU A 1 7.08 13.53 16.31
C GLU A 1 7.22 12.64 15.07
N ARG A 2 8.38 12.02 14.83
CA ARG A 2 8.75 11.20 13.63
C ARG A 2 9.00 11.90 12.28
N GLY A 3 8.61 13.15 12.08
CA GLY A 3 9.00 13.91 10.87
C GLY A 3 8.35 13.44 9.56
N ILE A 4 7.19 12.80 9.65
CA ILE A 4 6.39 12.36 8.49
C ILE A 4 5.75 13.60 7.84
N THR A 5 5.96 13.79 6.53
CA THR A 5 5.54 14.98 5.77
C THR A 5 4.33 14.75 4.86
N TYR A 6 3.73 13.56 4.93
CA TYR A 6 2.57 13.14 4.13
C TYR A 6 1.41 12.71 5.04
N PRO A 7 0.16 12.75 4.55
CA PRO A 7 -1.01 12.39 5.37
C PRO A 7 -0.99 10.92 5.78
N LEU A 8 -1.44 10.67 7.02
CA LEU A 8 -1.81 9.33 7.49
C LEU A 8 -3.33 9.26 7.56
N LEU A 9 -3.91 8.34 6.79
CA LEU A 9 -5.35 8.18 6.67
C LEU A 9 -5.84 7.03 7.56
N SER A 10 -7.05 7.15 8.08
CA SER A 10 -7.71 6.11 8.88
C SER A 10 -8.74 5.39 8.03
N ASP A 11 -8.57 4.09 7.79
CA ASP A 11 -9.57 3.20 7.19
C ASP A 11 -10.39 2.49 8.28
N TRP A 12 -11.09 3.28 9.10
CA TRP A 12 -11.83 2.74 10.25
C TRP A 12 -12.93 1.74 9.83
N SER A 13 -13.59 1.99 8.71
CA SER A 13 -14.66 1.13 8.17
C SER A 13 -14.12 -0.10 7.40
N ARG A 14 -12.80 -0.20 7.18
CA ARG A 14 -12.15 -1.28 6.43
C ARG A 14 -12.58 -1.39 4.96
N GLU A 15 -13.13 -0.31 4.42
CA GLU A 15 -13.62 -0.28 3.04
C GLU A 15 -12.47 -0.22 2.05
N VAL A 16 -11.40 0.53 2.38
CA VAL A 16 -10.26 0.71 1.48
C VAL A 16 -9.44 -0.56 1.38
N ILE A 17 -9.12 -1.21 2.51
CA ILE A 17 -8.35 -2.46 2.48
C ILE A 17 -9.08 -3.59 1.75
N ALA A 18 -10.41 -3.61 1.80
CA ALA A 18 -11.22 -4.55 1.04
C ALA A 18 -11.23 -4.20 -0.47
N ALA A 19 -11.47 -2.92 -0.81
CA ALA A 19 -11.51 -2.47 -2.19
C ALA A 19 -10.19 -2.68 -2.95
N TYR A 20 -9.05 -2.52 -2.26
CA TYR A 20 -7.72 -2.74 -2.83
C TYR A 20 -7.19 -4.17 -2.65
N ASP A 21 -7.99 -5.08 -2.09
CA ASP A 21 -7.62 -6.49 -1.87
C ASP A 21 -6.29 -6.61 -1.08
N VAL A 22 -6.20 -5.85 0.01
CA VAL A 22 -5.08 -5.82 0.97
C VAL A 22 -5.58 -6.06 2.40
N LYS A 23 -6.62 -6.88 2.54
CA LYS A 23 -7.15 -7.31 3.83
C LYS A 23 -6.49 -8.63 4.25
N LEU A 24 -6.06 -8.69 5.51
CA LEU A 24 -5.73 -9.93 6.21
C LEU A 24 -6.91 -10.31 7.09
N ASP A 25 -7.36 -11.57 6.99
CA ASP A 25 -8.46 -12.07 7.79
C ASP A 25 -8.11 -12.13 9.28
N GLU A 26 -6.87 -12.48 9.60
CA GLU A 26 -6.38 -12.61 10.97
C GLU A 26 -4.88 -12.28 11.07
N LEU A 27 -4.50 -11.54 12.12
CA LEU A 27 -3.11 -11.32 12.51
C LEU A 27 -3.00 -11.18 14.04
N ALA A 28 -2.43 -12.19 14.70
CA ALA A 28 -2.16 -12.19 16.14
C ALA A 28 -3.38 -11.84 17.03
N GLY A 29 -4.55 -12.40 16.72
CA GLY A 29 -5.84 -12.21 17.38
C GLY A 29 -6.70 -11.09 16.80
N TYR A 30 -6.16 -10.24 15.92
CA TYR A 30 -6.89 -9.16 15.28
C TYR A 30 -7.47 -9.62 13.95
N ARG A 31 -8.74 -9.29 13.70
CA ARG A 31 -9.45 -9.65 12.46
C ARG A 31 -9.62 -8.47 11.53
N ASP A 32 -9.65 -8.77 10.23
CA ASP A 32 -9.88 -7.82 9.14
C ASP A 32 -8.93 -6.61 9.27
N VAL A 33 -7.62 -6.89 9.25
CA VAL A 33 -6.57 -5.87 9.39
C VAL A 33 -5.92 -5.57 8.04
N PRO A 34 -5.34 -4.37 7.84
CA PRO A 34 -4.53 -4.11 6.65
C PRO A 34 -3.33 -5.07 6.56
N ASP A 35 -3.15 -5.68 5.39
CA ASP A 35 -1.86 -6.22 4.99
C ASP A 35 -0.88 -5.09 4.67
N ARG A 36 0.41 -5.39 4.70
CA ARG A 36 1.42 -4.43 4.26
C ARG A 36 1.52 -4.47 2.75
N ALA A 37 1.25 -3.35 2.11
CA ALA A 37 1.28 -3.22 0.66
C ALA A 37 1.76 -1.82 0.23
N ILE A 38 2.29 -1.73 -0.99
CA ILE A 38 2.51 -0.47 -1.70
C ILE A 38 1.72 -0.52 -3.00
N ILE A 39 0.92 0.51 -3.23
CA ILE A 39 0.09 0.66 -4.42
C ILE A 39 0.37 2.04 -5.01
N ILE A 40 0.67 2.08 -6.30
CA ILE A 40 0.86 3.33 -7.04
C ILE A 40 -0.29 3.46 -8.02
N VAL A 41 -1.02 4.57 -7.91
CA VAL A 41 -2.09 4.96 -8.81
C VAL A 41 -1.60 6.18 -9.60
N ASP A 42 -1.75 6.15 -10.92
CA ASP A 42 -1.38 7.29 -11.77
C ASP A 42 -2.46 8.39 -11.77
N ARG A 43 -2.25 9.43 -12.59
CA ARG A 43 -3.16 10.59 -12.65
C ARG A 43 -4.50 10.29 -13.30
N ASP A 44 -4.60 9.20 -14.06
CA ASP A 44 -5.84 8.75 -14.71
C ASP A 44 -6.62 7.76 -13.81
N GLY A 45 -6.11 7.50 -12.60
CA GLY A 45 -6.74 6.59 -11.64
C GLY A 45 -6.39 5.13 -11.87
N ILE A 46 -5.37 4.83 -12.68
CA ILE A 46 -4.97 3.46 -13.00
C ILE A 46 -3.90 2.96 -12.02
N ILE A 47 -4.07 1.73 -11.51
CA ILE A 47 -3.06 1.06 -10.69
C ILE A 47 -1.91 0.62 -11.60
N VAL A 48 -0.75 1.26 -11.45
CA VAL A 48 0.45 1.05 -12.28
C VAL A 48 1.53 0.24 -11.56
N HIS A 49 1.34 -0.01 -10.26
CA HIS A 49 2.16 -0.88 -9.43
C HIS A 49 1.35 -1.39 -8.24
N ARG A 50 1.51 -2.67 -7.91
CA ARG A 50 0.96 -3.31 -6.72
C ARG A 50 2.03 -4.25 -6.18
N ASP A 51 2.49 -4.01 -4.96
CA ASP A 51 3.38 -4.89 -4.21
C ASP A 51 2.71 -5.27 -2.90
N ARG A 52 2.47 -6.57 -2.72
CA ARG A 52 1.89 -7.17 -1.51
C ARG A 52 2.82 -8.30 -1.09
N VAL A 53 3.17 -8.34 0.19
CA VAL A 53 4.08 -9.36 0.69
C VAL A 53 3.40 -10.73 0.81
N PRO A 54 4.09 -11.83 0.50
CA PRO A 54 3.54 -13.18 0.64
C PRO A 54 3.27 -13.59 2.08
N GLN A 55 4.06 -13.08 3.04
CA GLN A 55 3.94 -13.44 4.44
C GLN A 55 3.51 -12.24 5.29
N PRO A 56 2.50 -12.41 6.17
CA PRO A 56 2.15 -11.40 7.15
C PRO A 56 3.37 -11.07 8.01
N ARG A 57 3.76 -9.78 8.07
CA ARG A 57 4.93 -9.17 8.77
C ARG A 57 6.14 -8.83 7.92
N GLU A 58 6.22 -9.26 6.67
CA GLU A 58 7.25 -8.76 5.75
C GLU A 58 6.99 -7.29 5.38
N LEU A 59 7.99 -6.60 4.83
CA LEU A 59 7.82 -5.23 4.32
C LEU A 59 7.90 -5.26 2.79
N PRO A 60 6.97 -4.61 2.08
CA PRO A 60 7.11 -4.36 0.64
C PRO A 60 8.41 -3.61 0.33
N ASP A 61 8.93 -3.78 -0.88
CA ASP A 61 10.17 -3.12 -1.30
C ASP A 61 9.89 -1.66 -1.70
N VAL A 62 10.08 -0.75 -0.73
CA VAL A 62 9.90 0.69 -0.92
C VAL A 62 10.82 1.24 -2.02
N ASP A 63 12.06 0.75 -2.12
CA ASP A 63 13.00 1.24 -3.12
C ASP A 63 12.58 0.80 -4.53
N ALA A 64 12.09 -0.42 -4.69
CA ALA A 64 11.52 -0.89 -5.95
C ALA A 64 10.30 -0.07 -6.36
N ALA A 65 9.39 0.21 -5.43
CA ALA A 65 8.22 1.04 -5.70
C ALA A 65 8.60 2.47 -6.11
N VAL A 66 9.57 3.09 -5.42
CA VAL A 66 10.07 4.43 -5.75
C VAL A 66 10.79 4.45 -7.11
N ARG A 67 11.58 3.42 -7.43
CA ARG A 67 12.19 3.28 -8.77
C ARG A 67 11.10 3.22 -9.84
N ARG A 68 10.08 2.38 -9.64
CA ARG A 68 8.96 2.26 -10.57
C ARG A 68 8.21 3.58 -10.75
N LEU A 69 7.96 4.31 -9.66
CA LEU A 69 7.34 5.64 -9.71
C LEU A 69 8.16 6.62 -10.57
N ARG A 70 9.48 6.65 -10.40
CA ARG A 70 10.38 7.53 -11.16
C ARG A 70 10.41 7.19 -12.65
N GLU A 71 10.44 5.91 -13.00
CA GLU A 71 10.37 5.45 -14.39
C GLU A 71 9.07 5.88 -15.08
N LEU A 72 7.95 5.84 -14.35
CA LEU A 72 6.65 6.30 -14.87
C LEU A 72 6.61 7.83 -15.02
N ALA A 73 7.15 8.57 -14.03
CA ALA A 73 7.21 10.02 -14.08
C ALA A 73 8.14 10.56 -15.18
N GLY A 74 9.24 9.86 -15.49
CA GLY A 74 10.17 10.24 -16.56
C GLY A 74 9.69 9.92 -17.98
N ARG A 75 8.54 9.25 -18.14
CA ARG A 75 7.88 8.99 -19.42
C ARG A 75 6.83 10.05 -19.78
N ALA A 76 6.52 10.97 -18.86
CA ALA A 76 5.55 12.04 -19.02
C ALA A 76 6.18 13.30 -19.64
#